data_AF-A0A966AV92-F1
#
_entry.id   AF-A0A966AV92-F1
#
_cell.length_a   1.000
_cell.length_b   1.000
_cell.length_c   1.000
_cell.angle_alpha   90.00
_cell.angle_beta   90.00
_cell.angle_gamma   90.00
#
_symmetry.space_group_name_H-M   'P 1'
#
loop_
_entity.id
_entity.type
_entity.pdbx_description
1 polymer ?
#
loop_
_entity_poly.entity_id
_entity_poly.type
_entity_poly.pdbx_seq_one_letter_code
_entity_poly.pdbx_strand_id
1 'polypeptide(L)' 'DNNGEYELHMFPGDGIIDFGNMFQRLEGGGFTGHYTNAFGSLEDCLRGRDVLVEMAEAAGIPGDADRPTDRTG' A
#
# COMPACT_ATOMS: atom_id res chain seq x y z
N ASP A 1 3.21 5.86 -7.00
CA ASP A 1 3.57 7.15 -6.37
C ASP A 1 3.34 8.30 -7.35
N ASN A 2 3.47 9.54 -6.89
CA ASN A 2 3.22 10.74 -7.66
C ASN A 2 3.99 11.94 -7.10
N ASN A 3 4.14 13.02 -7.88
CA ASN A 3 4.71 14.30 -7.43
C ASN A 3 3.65 15.37 -7.06
N GLY A 4 2.36 15.08 -7.30
CA GLY A 4 1.22 15.96 -7.00
C GLY A 4 0.74 16.85 -8.14
N GLU A 5 1.39 16.84 -9.31
CA GLU A 5 1.03 17.73 -10.43
C GLU A 5 0.10 17.07 -11.46
N TYR A 6 0.37 15.82 -11.82
CA TYR A 6 -0.41 15.03 -12.77
C TYR A 6 -0.15 13.53 -12.59
N GLU A 7 -0.95 12.65 -13.20
CA GLU A 7 -0.84 11.20 -13.04
C GLU A 7 0.47 10.65 -13.66
N LEU A 8 1.36 10.11 -12.82
CA LEU A 8 2.74 9.73 -13.18
C LEU A 8 3.10 8.25 -12.96
N HIS A 9 2.24 7.47 -12.29
CA HIS A 9 2.47 6.03 -12.03
C HIS A 9 3.90 5.67 -11.57
N MET A 10 4.46 6.44 -10.64
CA MET A 10 5.83 6.22 -10.15
C MET A 10 5.92 4.98 -9.25
N PHE A 11 7.12 4.42 -9.10
CA PHE A 11 7.37 3.37 -8.12
C PHE A 11 7.17 3.92 -6.68
N PRO A 12 6.58 3.14 -5.75
CA PRO A 12 6.38 3.58 -4.35
C PRO A 12 7.68 4.04 -3.69
N GLY A 13 7.70 5.26 -3.14
CA GLY A 13 8.86 5.86 -2.48
C GLY A 13 9.65 6.84 -3.35
N ASP A 14 9.42 6.87 -4.66
CA ASP A 14 10.05 7.84 -5.56
C ASP A 14 9.30 9.18 -5.63
N GLY A 15 8.09 9.24 -5.07
CA GLY A 15 7.25 10.43 -5.06
C GLY A 15 7.01 10.97 -3.66
N ILE A 16 5.82 11.57 -3.45
CA ILE A 16 5.47 12.27 -2.21
C ILE A 16 4.27 11.65 -1.49
N ILE A 17 3.75 10.50 -1.96
CA ILE A 17 2.61 9.86 -1.30
C ILE A 17 3.08 9.22 0.01
N ASP A 18 2.44 9.61 1.11
CA ASP A 18 2.55 8.91 2.40
C ASP A 18 1.65 7.66 2.38
N PHE A 19 2.21 6.55 1.90
CA PHE A 19 1.50 5.27 1.82
C PHE A 19 1.16 4.70 3.20
N GLY A 20 2.01 4.92 4.21
CA GLY A 20 1.75 4.46 5.58
C GLY A 20 0.46 5.07 6.14
N ASN A 21 0.33 6.40 6.05
CA ASN A 21 -0.88 7.11 6.45
C ASN A 21 -2.09 6.72 5.58
N MET A 22 -1.89 6.48 4.27
CA MET A 22 -2.96 5.98 3.40
C MET A 22 -3.51 4.64 3.92
N PHE A 23 -2.66 3.67 4.23
CA PHE A 23 -3.10 2.36 4.77
C PHE A 23 -3.80 2.51 6.12
N GLN A 24 -3.24 3.31 7.05
CA GLN A 24 -3.88 3.58 8.35
C GLN A 24 -5.31 4.09 8.19
N ARG A 25 -5.54 5.03 7.27
CA ARG A 25 -6.86 5.63 7.06
C ARG A 25 -7.85 4.67 6.41
N LEU A 26 -7.40 3.90 5.41
CA LEU A 26 -8.28 2.97 4.71
C LEU A 26 -8.67 1.79 5.61
N GLU A 27 -7.69 1.14 6.24
CA GLU A 27 -7.94 -0.03 7.10
C GLU A 27 -8.60 0.37 8.42
N GLY A 28 -8.19 1.49 9.03
CA GLY A 28 -8.89 2.05 10.20
C GLY A 28 -10.33 2.47 9.90
N GLY A 29 -10.65 2.72 8.63
CA GLY A 29 -12.01 2.93 8.12
C GLY A 29 -12.79 1.65 7.82
N GLY A 30 -12.20 0.46 8.03
CA GLY A 30 -12.81 -0.84 7.82
C GLY A 30 -12.60 -1.43 6.42
N PHE A 31 -11.70 -0.88 5.60
CA PHE A 31 -11.37 -1.49 4.31
C PHE A 31 -10.63 -2.82 4.52
N THR A 32 -11.17 -3.91 3.95
CA THR A 32 -10.61 -5.27 4.03
C THR A 32 -10.43 -5.91 2.65
N GLY A 33 -10.54 -5.11 1.58
CA GLY A 33 -10.38 -5.57 0.21
C GLY A 33 -8.92 -5.74 -0.22
N HIS A 34 -8.73 -6.15 -1.48
CA HIS A 34 -7.39 -6.28 -2.06
C HIS A 34 -6.91 -4.98 -2.68
N TYR A 35 -5.64 -4.68 -2.49
CA TYR A 35 -4.92 -3.63 -3.21
C TYR A 35 -4.32 -4.17 -4.51
N THR A 36 -4.21 -3.32 -5.52
CA THR A 36 -3.58 -3.64 -6.81
C THR A 36 -2.54 -2.59 -7.19
N ASN A 37 -1.47 -3.05 -7.84
CA ASN A 37 -0.39 -2.19 -8.34
C ASN A 37 -0.57 -1.95 -9.83
N ALA A 38 -0.41 -0.70 -10.25
CA ALA A 38 -0.50 -0.26 -11.64
C ALA A 38 0.58 0.81 -11.92
N PHE A 39 1.85 0.39 -11.90
CA PHE A 39 3.01 1.21 -12.19
C PHE A 39 4.13 0.37 -12.80
N GLY A 40 4.98 0.99 -13.63
CA GLY A 40 6.12 0.31 -14.23
C GLY A 40 5.78 -0.98 -14.97
N SER A 41 6.69 -1.96 -14.88
CA SER A 41 6.53 -3.32 -15.40
C SER A 41 5.84 -4.26 -14.39
N LEU A 42 5.53 -5.49 -14.81
CA LEU A 42 5.05 -6.53 -13.87
C LEU A 42 6.07 -6.80 -12.76
N GLU A 43 7.36 -6.81 -13.09
CA GLU A 43 8.43 -6.99 -12.10
C GLU A 43 8.44 -5.84 -11.08
N ASP A 44 8.25 -4.60 -11.54
CA ASP A 44 8.10 -3.44 -10.66
C ASP A 44 6.88 -3.57 -9.76
N CYS A 45 5.73 -4.00 -10.29
CA CYS A 45 4.53 -4.25 -9.50
C CYS A 45 4.74 -5.31 -8.41
N LEU A 46 5.45 -6.39 -8.73
CA LEU A 46 5.77 -7.46 -7.77
C LEU A 46 6.70 -6.93 -6.67
N ARG A 47 7.76 -6.20 -7.06
CA ARG A 47 8.74 -5.64 -6.13
C ARG A 47 8.14 -4.54 -5.26
N GLY A 48 7.31 -3.70 -5.86
CA GLY A 48 6.61 -2.62 -5.17
C GLY A 48 5.53 -3.11 -4.22
N ARG A 49 4.96 -4.31 -4.43
CA ARG A 49 4.08 -4.94 -3.43
C ARG A 49 4.81 -5.12 -2.10
N ASP A 50 6.02 -5.65 -2.13
CA ASP A 50 6.77 -5.95 -0.92
C ASP A 50 7.19 -4.64 -0.21
N VAL A 51 7.59 -3.61 -0.97
CA VAL A 51 7.85 -2.26 -0.45
C VAL A 51 6.61 -1.63 0.22
N LEU A 52 5.44 -1.76 -0.39
CA LEU A 52 4.20 -1.22 0.16
C LEU A 52 3.79 -1.93 1.46
N VAL A 53 4.04 -3.24 1.58
CA VAL A 53 3.84 -4.00 2.82
C VAL A 53 4.78 -3.49 3.91
N GLU A 54 6.07 -3.33 3.62
CA GLU A 54 7.04 -2.78 4.59
C GLU A 54 6.64 -1.38 5.07
N MET A 55 6.15 -0.51 4.17
CA MET A 55 5.63 0.82 4.53
C MET A 55 4.38 0.75 5.42
N ALA A 56 3.47 -0.20 5.16
CA ALA A 56 2.29 -0.42 5.99
C ALA A 56 2.67 -0.91 7.39
N GLU A 57 3.58 -1.88 7.48
CA GLU A 57 4.07 -2.43 8.76
C GLU A 57 4.81 -1.38 9.57
N ALA A 58 5.65 -0.56 8.93
CA ALA A 58 6.31 0.58 9.58
C ALA A 58 5.30 1.60 10.14
N ALA A 59 4.11 1.69 9.54
CA ALA A 59 2.99 2.50 10.01
C ALA A 59 2.08 1.76 11.02
N GLY A 60 2.43 0.56 11.47
CA GLY A 60 1.67 -0.23 12.43
C GLY A 60 0.46 -0.96 11.83
N ILE A 61 0.39 -1.09 10.51
CA ILE A 61 -0.63 -1.87 9.80
C ILE A 61 -0.04 -3.25 9.47
N PRO A 62 -0.56 -4.34 10.08
CA PRO A 62 0.01 -5.66 9.88
C PRO A 62 -0.27 -6.18 8.46
N GLY A 63 0.72 -6.84 7.86
CA GLY A 63 0.51 -7.62 6.65
C GLY A 63 -0.48 -8.78 6.87
N ASP A 64 -1.01 -9.34 5.78
CA ASP A 64 -2.04 -10.39 5.82
C ASP A 64 -1.63 -11.64 6.62
N ALA A 65 -0.33 -11.96 6.71
CA ALA A 65 0.17 -13.10 7.47
C ALA A 65 0.03 -12.93 9.00
N ASP A 66 0.03 -11.67 9.46
CA ASP A 66 -0.03 -11.30 10.88
C ASP A 66 -1.39 -10.73 11.28
N ARG A 67 -2.33 -10.64 10.33
CA ARG A 67 -3.68 -10.11 10.57
C ARG A 67 -4.53 -11.12 11.37
N PRO A 68 -5.20 -10.70 12.46
CA PRO A 68 -6.12 -11.56 13.20
C PRO A 68 -7.19 -12.15 12.28
N THR A 69 -7.44 -13.45 12.38
CA THR A 69 -8.33 -14.20 11.46
C THR A 69 -9.83 -13.94 11.66
N ASP A 70 -10.20 -13.05 12.57
CA ASP A 70 -11.60 -12.69 12.81
C ASP A 70 -12.09 -11.71 11.74
N ARG A 71 -12.48 -12.27 10.59
CA ARG A 71 -13.21 -11.58 9.53
C ARG A 71 -14.71 -11.77 9.72
N THR A 72 -15.25 -11.42 10.88
CA THR A 72 -16.71 -11.29 11.04
C THR A 72 -17.18 -9.93 10.54
N GLY A 73 -17.62 -9.92 9.29
CA GLY A 73 -18.54 -8.93 8.73
C GLY A 73 -19.95 -9.48 8.67
#